data_AF-A0A3M1WGR4-F1
#
_entry.id   AF-A0A3M1WGR4-F1
#
_cell.length_a   1.000
_cell.length_b   1.000
_cell.length_c   1.000
_cell.angle_alpha   90.00
_cell.angle_beta   90.00
_cell.angle_gamma   90.00
#
_symmetry.space_group_name_H-M   'P 1'
#
loop_
_entity.id
_entity.type
_entity.pdbx_description
1 polymer ?
#
loop_
_entity_poly.entity_id
_entity_poly.type
_entity_poly.pdbx_seq_one_letter_code
_entity_poly.pdbx_strand_id
1 'polypeptide(L)'
;MTIGIVGTNAWNKGAELMQVALQEHLRRRDPGMVLAVPGDFGTYEERAQYGLRYLLPPLRKGRAWLALQLLPAPLRRSFGVVVEDEVDAILDASGFAFGDQHPLKRTVRFAEDVERWRRQGKPVVLLPQALGPFEQPAMRAAFARV
;
A
#
# COMPACT_ATOMS: atom_id res chain seq x y z
N MET A 1 -0.90 2.44 16.08
CA MET A 1 -0.32 1.60 15.00
C MET A 1 -0.62 2.26 13.66
N THR A 2 0.31 2.20 12.71
CA THR A 2 0.14 2.67 11.33
C THR A 2 0.21 1.49 10.37
N ILE A 3 -0.85 1.27 9.60
CA ILE A 3 -0.93 0.23 8.59
C ILE A 3 -0.89 0.85 7.20
N GLY A 4 0.05 0.38 6.37
CA GLY A 4 0.06 0.68 4.94
C GLY A 4 -0.86 -0.29 4.21
N ILE A 5 -1.75 0.23 3.38
CA ILE A 5 -2.65 -0.57 2.53
C ILE A 5 -2.30 -0.26 1.08
N VAL A 6 -2.01 -1.31 0.30
CA VAL A 6 -1.63 -1.19 -1.11
C VAL A 6 -2.60 -1.98 -1.98
N GLY A 7 -2.68 -1.63 -3.27
CA GLY A 7 -3.50 -2.34 -4.25
C GLY A 7 -4.96 -1.88 -4.38
N THR A 8 -5.44 -0.98 -3.50
CA THR A 8 -6.79 -0.39 -3.58
C THR A 8 -6.79 0.98 -4.26
N ASN A 9 -7.94 1.40 -4.78
CA ASN A 9 -8.14 2.72 -5.36
C ASN A 9 -9.64 3.12 -5.36
N ALA A 10 -9.92 4.41 -5.55
CA ALA A 10 -11.26 4.99 -5.55
C ALA A 10 -11.99 4.90 -6.91
N TRP A 11 -11.25 4.70 -8.02
CA TRP A 11 -11.85 4.61 -9.36
C TRP A 11 -12.45 3.24 -9.66
N ASN A 12 -11.93 2.16 -9.08
CA ASN A 12 -12.50 0.81 -9.19
C ASN A 12 -13.37 0.53 -7.96
N LYS A 13 -14.69 0.39 -8.15
CA LYS A 13 -15.63 0.21 -7.04
C LYS A 13 -15.47 -1.10 -6.28
N GLY A 14 -14.89 -2.14 -6.89
CA GLY A 14 -14.49 -3.34 -6.17
C GLY A 14 -13.31 -3.07 -5.22
N ALA A 15 -12.28 -2.37 -5.71
CA ALA A 15 -11.11 -1.99 -4.91
C ALA A 15 -11.48 -1.01 -3.78
N GLU A 16 -12.35 -0.05 -4.06
CA GLU A 16 -12.88 0.89 -3.07
C GLU A 16 -13.71 0.17 -2.00
N LEU A 17 -14.58 -0.78 -2.39
CA LEU A 17 -15.34 -1.59 -1.44
C LEU A 17 -14.43 -2.43 -0.54
N MET A 18 -13.37 -3.04 -1.09
CA MET A 18 -12.37 -3.76 -0.30
C MET A 18 -11.67 -2.85 0.70
N GLN A 19 -11.32 -1.63 0.29
CA GLN A 19 -10.75 -0.61 1.19
C GLN A 19 -11.69 -0.31 2.36
N VAL A 20 -12.97 -0.05 2.06
CA VAL A 20 -14.00 0.27 3.08
C VAL A 20 -14.18 -0.90 4.05
N ALA A 21 -14.32 -2.13 3.54
CA ALA A 21 -14.49 -3.33 4.36
C ALA A 21 -13.30 -3.56 5.30
N LEU A 22 -12.08 -3.37 4.79
CA LEU A 22 -10.86 -3.46 5.59
C LEU A 22 -10.82 -2.38 6.68
N GLN A 23 -11.15 -1.15 6.31
CA GLN A 23 -11.21 -0.04 7.26
C GLN A 23 -12.21 -0.27 8.38
N GLU A 24 -13.41 -0.75 8.06
CA GLU A 24 -14.44 -1.13 9.05
C GLU A 24 -13.97 -2.27 9.97
N HIS A 25 -13.29 -3.27 9.41
CA HIS A 25 -12.76 -4.39 10.19
C HIS A 25 -11.65 -3.95 11.15
N LEU A 26 -10.72 -3.13 10.67
CA LEU A 26 -9.57 -2.66 11.43
C LEU A 26 -9.97 -1.65 12.52
N ARG A 27 -10.85 -0.70 12.21
CA ARG A 27 -11.32 0.29 13.20
C ARG A 27 -12.15 -0.32 14.32
N ARG A 28 -12.84 -1.44 14.08
CA ARG A 28 -13.51 -2.21 15.13
C ARG A 28 -12.53 -2.84 16.13
N ARG A 29 -11.32 -3.18 15.69
CA ARG A 29 -10.26 -3.73 16.56
C ARG A 29 -9.50 -2.63 17.29
N ASP A 30 -9.11 -1.58 16.57
CA ASP A 30 -8.42 -0.43 17.11
C ASP A 30 -8.92 0.85 16.42
N PRO A 31 -9.79 1.65 17.08
CA PRO A 31 -10.26 2.93 16.56
C PRO A 31 -9.14 3.96 16.35
N GLY A 32 -8.01 3.82 17.03
CA GLY A 32 -6.84 4.69 16.92
C GLY A 32 -5.87 4.32 15.79
N MET A 33 -6.17 3.27 15.04
CA MET A 33 -5.30 2.79 13.96
C MET A 33 -5.24 3.79 12.81
N VAL A 34 -4.02 4.16 12.43
CA VAL A 34 -3.75 5.03 11.29
C VAL A 34 -3.65 4.17 10.04
N LEU A 35 -4.52 4.42 9.07
CA LEU A 35 -4.49 3.75 7.77
C LEU A 35 -3.86 4.68 6.74
N ALA A 36 -2.90 4.17 5.98
CA ALA A 36 -2.19 4.93 4.98
C ALA A 36 -2.20 4.22 3.63
N VAL A 37 -2.42 4.98 2.55
CA VAL A 37 -2.48 4.45 1.19
C VAL A 37 -1.51 5.21 0.28
N PRO A 38 -0.93 4.54 -0.72
CA PRO A 38 -0.10 5.20 -1.73
C PRO A 38 -0.91 6.14 -2.62
N GLY A 39 -0.20 6.88 -3.48
CA GLY A 39 -0.80 7.95 -4.30
C GLY A 39 -1.71 7.45 -5.42
N ASP A 40 -1.55 6.19 -5.82
CA ASP A 40 -2.40 5.49 -6.78
C ASP A 40 -3.74 5.03 -6.19
N PHE A 41 -4.01 5.29 -4.91
CA PHE A 41 -5.36 5.15 -4.37
C PHE A 41 -6.34 6.16 -4.99
N GLY A 42 -5.91 7.40 -5.19
CA GLY A 42 -6.81 8.49 -5.59
C GLY A 42 -6.26 9.89 -5.30
N THR A 43 -7.09 10.91 -5.44
CA THR A 43 -6.76 12.30 -5.12
C THR A 43 -6.66 12.52 -3.60
N TYR A 44 -6.31 13.74 -3.19
CA TYR A 44 -6.36 14.12 -1.78
C TYR A 44 -7.78 14.02 -1.22
N GLU A 45 -8.75 14.54 -1.97
CA GLU A 45 -10.17 14.57 -1.60
C GLU A 45 -10.71 13.16 -1.43
N GLU A 46 -10.40 12.25 -2.36
CA GLU A 46 -10.81 10.84 -2.27
C GLU A 46 -10.21 10.16 -1.03
N ARG A 47 -8.92 10.35 -0.74
CA ARG A 47 -8.31 9.82 0.51
C ARG A 47 -8.95 10.43 1.76
N ALA A 48 -9.21 11.73 1.74
CA ALA A 48 -9.75 12.46 2.88
C ALA A 48 -11.17 12.00 3.23
N GLN A 49 -12.00 11.66 2.24
CA GLN A 49 -13.34 11.10 2.46
C GLN A 49 -13.32 9.83 3.32
N TYR A 50 -12.28 9.01 3.20
CA TYR A 50 -12.10 7.79 3.99
C TYR A 50 -11.28 8.01 5.28
N GLY A 51 -10.69 9.19 5.46
CA GLY A 51 -9.77 9.47 6.56
C GLY A 51 -8.42 8.73 6.42
N LEU A 52 -7.97 8.51 5.19
CA LEU A 52 -6.72 7.81 4.89
C LEU A 52 -5.54 8.80 4.83
N ARG A 53 -4.40 8.41 5.40
CA ARG A 53 -3.14 9.14 5.27
C ARG A 53 -2.49 8.83 3.92
N TYR A 54 -1.71 9.78 3.40
CA TYR A 54 -0.88 9.55 2.24
C TYR A 54 0.43 8.88 2.64
N LEU A 55 0.65 7.66 2.15
CA LEU A 55 1.93 6.97 2.25
C LEU A 55 2.89 7.50 1.18
N LEU A 56 3.90 8.24 1.63
CA LEU A 56 4.91 8.81 0.75
C LEU A 56 5.78 7.69 0.16
N PRO A 57 5.86 7.54 -1.17
CA PRO A 57 6.67 6.50 -1.79
C PRO A 57 8.16 6.74 -1.51
N PRO A 58 8.96 5.68 -1.28
CA PRO A 58 10.37 5.81 -0.91
C PRO A 58 11.28 6.27 -2.06
N LEU A 59 10.85 6.14 -3.31
CA LEU A 59 11.70 6.30 -4.50
C LEU A 59 11.36 7.53 -5.35
N ARG A 60 10.77 8.58 -4.78
CA ARG A 60 10.46 9.82 -5.52
C ARG A 60 11.61 10.82 -5.41
N LYS A 61 12.15 11.28 -6.54
CA LYS A 61 13.22 12.29 -6.57
C LYS A 61 12.61 13.70 -6.63
N GLY A 62 13.01 14.58 -5.71
CA GLY A 62 12.62 16.00 -5.74
C GLY A 62 12.73 16.70 -4.39
N ARG A 63 12.90 18.03 -4.42
CA ARG A 63 13.05 18.86 -3.20
C ARG A 63 11.84 18.76 -2.27
N ALA A 64 10.63 18.73 -2.83
CA ALA A 64 9.40 18.59 -2.05
C ALA A 64 9.30 17.23 -1.34
N TRP A 65 9.71 16.14 -2.01
CA TRP A 65 9.74 14.82 -1.39
C TRP A 65 10.76 14.77 -0.24
N LEU A 66 11.97 15.31 -0.47
CA LEU A 66 13.01 15.35 0.55
C LEU A 66 12.57 16.21 1.75
N ALA A 67 11.94 17.35 1.49
CA ALA A 67 11.39 18.21 2.54
C ALA A 67 10.36 17.45 3.39
N LEU A 68 9.45 16.69 2.77
CA LEU A 68 8.49 15.86 3.51
C LEU A 68 9.19 14.74 4.30
N GLN A 69 10.20 14.07 3.75
CA GLN A 69 10.97 13.04 4.46
C GLN A 69 11.72 13.57 5.68
N LEU A 70 12.24 14.80 5.60
CA LEU A 70 12.97 15.44 6.70
C LEU A 70 12.07 16.15 7.72
N LEU A 71 10.80 16.38 7.36
CA LEU A 71 9.84 17.04 8.24
C LEU A 71 9.59 16.18 9.49
N PRO A 72 9.62 16.75 10.72
CA PRO A 72 9.34 16.01 11.95
C PRO A 72 7.98 15.30 11.92
N ALA A 73 7.90 14.12 12.55
CA ALA A 73 6.69 13.28 12.54
C ALA A 73 5.40 14.03 12.95
N PRO A 74 5.37 14.90 13.98
CA PRO A 74 4.15 15.65 14.34
C PRO A 74 3.65 16.55 13.20
N LEU A 75 4.57 17.21 12.49
CA LEU A 75 4.26 18.10 11.37
C LEU A 75 3.84 17.29 10.13
N ARG A 76 4.51 16.17 9.81
CA ARG A 76 4.05 15.28 8.73
C ARG A 76 2.62 14.80 8.96
N ARG A 77 2.33 14.37 10.19
CA ARG A 77 1.00 13.89 10.58
C ARG A 77 -0.06 14.99 10.48
N SER A 78 0.28 16.26 10.75
CA SER A 78 -0.68 17.36 10.53
C SER A 78 -1.00 17.57 9.05
N PHE A 79 -0.08 17.26 8.14
CA PHE A 79 -0.32 17.28 6.69
C PHE A 79 -0.98 16.01 6.14
N GLY A 80 -1.29 15.04 7.00
CA GLY A 80 -1.84 13.77 6.54
C GLY A 80 -0.86 12.88 5.79
N VAL A 81 0.45 13.10 5.97
CA VAL A 81 1.50 12.32 5.33
C VAL A 81 2.13 11.38 6.35
N VAL A 82 2.40 10.15 5.91
CA VAL A 82 3.26 9.20 6.62
C VAL A 82 4.37 8.76 5.67
N VAL A 83 5.56 8.55 6.21
CA VAL A 83 6.68 7.96 5.47
C VAL A 83 6.73 6.46 5.74
N GLU A 84 7.40 5.72 4.86
CA GLU A 84 7.51 4.26 4.98
C GLU A 84 8.01 3.86 6.37
N ASP A 85 9.00 4.54 6.96
CA ASP A 85 9.55 4.26 8.29
C ASP A 85 8.56 4.40 9.45
N GLU A 86 7.43 5.08 9.26
CA GLU A 86 6.36 5.19 10.26
C GLU A 86 5.28 4.11 10.11
N VAL A 87 5.42 3.20 9.15
CA VAL A 87 4.49 2.10 8.89
C VAL A 87 4.93 0.84 9.61
N ASP A 88 4.04 0.29 10.43
CA ASP A 88 4.31 -0.90 11.25
C ASP A 88 4.11 -2.20 10.47
N ALA A 89 3.15 -2.24 9.54
CA ALA A 89 2.85 -3.41 8.71
C ALA A 89 2.19 -3.02 7.38
N ILE A 90 2.28 -3.90 6.39
CA ILE A 90 1.66 -3.73 5.07
C ILE A 90 0.57 -4.77 4.83
N LEU A 91 -0.59 -4.31 4.37
CA LEU A 91 -1.69 -5.15 3.88
C LEU A 91 -1.83 -4.94 2.37
N ASP A 92 -1.67 -6.01 1.60
CA ASP A 92 -1.96 -5.99 0.17
C ASP A 92 -3.41 -6.42 -0.08
N ALA A 93 -4.17 -5.51 -0.68
CA ALA A 93 -5.58 -5.64 -0.98
C ALA A 93 -5.83 -5.50 -2.50
N SER A 94 -4.89 -6.00 -3.31
CA SER A 94 -4.90 -5.86 -4.77
C SER A 94 -6.05 -6.59 -5.48
N GLY A 95 -6.65 -7.61 -4.85
CA GLY A 95 -7.87 -8.29 -5.30
C GLY A 95 -7.68 -9.24 -6.50
N PHE A 96 -7.25 -8.72 -7.66
CA PHE A 96 -6.96 -9.52 -8.85
C PHE A 96 -5.90 -8.80 -9.71
N ALA A 97 -4.67 -8.79 -9.20
CA ALA A 97 -3.57 -8.04 -9.81
C ALA A 97 -2.35 -8.90 -10.18
N PHE A 98 -2.35 -10.18 -9.80
CA PHE A 98 -1.20 -11.07 -9.95
C PHE A 98 -1.59 -12.33 -10.74
N GLY A 99 -0.94 -12.52 -11.89
CA GLY A 99 -1.18 -13.63 -12.81
C GLY A 99 -0.74 -13.27 -14.23
N ASP A 100 -0.62 -14.26 -15.11
CA ASP A 100 -0.04 -14.13 -16.46
C ASP A 100 -0.78 -13.14 -17.38
N GLN A 101 -2.04 -12.86 -17.06
CA GLN A 101 -2.89 -11.87 -17.72
C GLN A 101 -2.52 -10.40 -17.39
N HIS A 102 -1.72 -10.16 -16.35
CA HIS A 102 -1.28 -8.84 -15.95
C HIS A 102 0.16 -8.57 -16.40
N PRO A 103 0.55 -7.29 -16.60
CA PRO A 103 1.92 -6.96 -16.96
C PRO A 103 2.93 -7.43 -15.90
N LEU A 104 3.92 -8.24 -16.31
CA LEU A 104 5.00 -8.75 -15.45
C LEU A 104 5.63 -7.68 -14.53
N LYS A 105 5.82 -6.48 -15.07
CA LYS A 105 6.40 -5.34 -14.36
C LYS A 105 5.66 -4.99 -13.05
N ARG A 106 4.35 -5.25 -12.98
CA ARG A 106 3.56 -5.03 -11.75
C ARG A 106 4.03 -5.99 -10.64
N THR A 107 4.07 -7.28 -10.93
CA THR A 107 4.50 -8.31 -9.98
C THR A 107 5.96 -8.14 -9.58
N VAL A 108 6.84 -7.79 -10.53
CA VAL A 108 8.26 -7.51 -10.22
C VAL A 108 8.40 -6.33 -9.25
N ARG A 109 7.70 -5.22 -9.50
CA ARG A 109 7.71 -4.06 -8.58
C ARG A 109 7.17 -4.41 -7.21
N PHE A 110 6.06 -5.15 -7.15
CA PHE A 110 5.49 -5.57 -5.88
C PHE A 110 6.45 -6.48 -5.11
N ALA A 111 7.11 -7.44 -5.78
CA ALA A 111 8.14 -8.27 -5.17
C ALA A 111 9.32 -7.44 -4.61
N GLU A 112 9.79 -6.43 -5.37
CA GLU A 112 10.84 -5.50 -4.89
C GLU A 112 10.39 -4.68 -3.67
N ASP A 113 9.12 -4.25 -3.65
CA ASP A 113 8.51 -3.58 -2.50
C ASP A 113 8.43 -4.50 -1.28
N VAL A 114 7.96 -5.75 -1.45
CA VAL A 114 7.87 -6.75 -0.38
C VAL A 114 9.24 -7.09 0.21
N GLU A 115 10.24 -7.33 -0.62
CA GLU A 115 11.60 -7.58 -0.14
C GLU A 115 12.17 -6.38 0.62
N ARG A 116 11.88 -5.15 0.18
CA ARG A 116 12.27 -3.94 0.91
C ARG A 116 11.59 -3.86 2.27
N TRP A 117 10.28 -4.08 2.34
CA TRP A 117 9.54 -4.05 3.60
C TRP A 117 10.00 -5.15 4.57
N ARG A 118 10.23 -6.37 4.08
CA ARG A 118 10.80 -7.48 4.87
C ARG A 118 12.19 -7.14 5.42
N ARG A 119 13.06 -6.51 4.62
CA ARG A 119 14.39 -6.03 5.08
C ARG A 119 14.28 -4.93 6.15
N GLN A 120 13.20 -4.17 6.16
CA GLN A 120 12.90 -3.18 7.21
C GLN A 120 12.21 -3.80 8.44
N GLY A 121 12.01 -5.12 8.49
CA GLY A 121 11.35 -5.82 9.58
C GLY A 121 9.83 -5.69 9.60
N LYS A 122 9.22 -5.22 8.50
CA LYS A 122 7.77 -5.00 8.42
C LYS A 122 7.08 -6.28 7.96
N PRO A 123 6.10 -6.81 8.71
CA PRO A 123 5.27 -7.89 8.23
C PRO A 123 4.43 -7.40 7.04
N VAL A 124 4.36 -8.25 6.02
CA VAL A 124 3.56 -8.04 4.81
C VAL A 124 2.51 -9.16 4.77
N VAL A 125 1.23 -8.79 4.70
CA VAL A 125 0.11 -9.73 4.64
C VAL A 125 -0.64 -9.52 3.34
N LEU A 126 -0.71 -10.57 2.53
CA LEU A 126 -1.58 -10.61 1.36
C LEU A 126 -2.98 -11.01 1.83
N LEU A 127 -3.97 -10.16 1.56
CA LEU A 127 -5.36 -10.48 1.86
C LEU A 127 -5.91 -11.51 0.84
N PRO A 128 -7.04 -12.16 1.15
CA PRO A 128 -7.71 -13.06 0.21
C PRO A 128 -7.97 -12.37 -1.13
N GLN A 129 -7.41 -12.93 -2.19
CA GLN A 129 -7.43 -12.36 -3.54
C GLN A 129 -7.29 -13.46 -4.59
N ALA A 130 -7.70 -13.18 -5.83
CA ALA A 130 -7.50 -14.07 -6.95
C ALA A 130 -6.03 -14.01 -7.41
N LEU A 131 -5.35 -15.15 -7.36
CA LEU A 131 -3.95 -15.29 -7.75
C LEU A 131 -3.82 -16.26 -8.91
N GLY A 132 -2.95 -15.90 -9.86
CA GLY A 132 -2.58 -16.73 -10.99
C GLY A 132 -3.47 -16.57 -12.23
N PRO A 133 -3.29 -17.43 -13.24
CA PRO A 133 -2.26 -18.48 -13.29
C PRO A 133 -0.84 -17.89 -13.32
N PHE A 134 0.16 -18.72 -12.96
CA PHE A 134 1.59 -18.39 -12.95
C PHE A 134 2.38 -19.37 -13.83
N GLU A 135 1.91 -19.59 -15.05
CA GLU A 135 2.51 -20.51 -16.03
C GLU A 135 3.76 -19.90 -16.64
N GLN A 136 3.77 -18.59 -16.91
CA GLN A 136 4.95 -17.91 -17.44
C GLN A 136 6.09 -17.96 -16.41
N PRO A 137 7.28 -18.50 -16.77
CA PRO A 137 8.38 -18.66 -15.84
C PRO A 137 8.79 -17.36 -15.14
N ALA A 138 8.79 -16.23 -15.86
CA ALA A 138 9.14 -14.94 -15.30
C ALA A 138 8.11 -14.43 -14.28
N MET A 139 6.81 -14.63 -14.55
CA MET A 139 5.74 -14.24 -13.62
C MET A 139 5.81 -15.07 -12.34
N ARG A 140 5.96 -16.40 -12.47
CA ARG A 140 6.11 -17.31 -11.33
C ARG A 140 7.34 -16.97 -10.49
N ALA A 141 8.48 -16.71 -11.13
CA ALA A 141 9.71 -16.32 -10.43
C ALA A 141 9.56 -14.98 -9.70
N ALA A 142 8.84 -14.02 -10.28
CA ALA A 142 8.56 -12.75 -9.62
C ALA A 142 7.63 -12.93 -8.41
N PHE A 143 6.53 -13.66 -8.56
CA PHE A 143 5.56 -13.85 -7.48
C PHE A 143 6.11 -14.74 -6.34
N ALA A 144 7.04 -15.65 -6.61
CA ALA A 144 7.69 -16.46 -5.58
C ALA A 144 8.53 -15.64 -4.56
N ARG A 145 8.84 -14.37 -4.86
CA ARG A 145 9.56 -13.44 -3.97
C ARG A 145 8.64 -12.63 -3.04
N VAL A 146 7.34 -12.65 -3.32
CA VAL A 146 6.28 -11.99 -2.54
C VAL A 146 6.05 -12.73 -1.22
#